data_AF-A0A661VBD8-F1
#
_entry.id   AF-A0A661VBD8-F1
#
_cell.length_a   1.000
_cell.length_b   1.000
_cell.length_c   1.000
_cell.angle_alpha   90.00
_cell.angle_beta   90.00
_cell.angle_gamma   90.00
#
_symmetry.space_group_name_H-M   'P 1'
#
loop_
_entity.id
_entity.type
_entity.pdbx_description
1 polymer ?
#
loop_
_entity_poly.entity_id
_entity_poly.type
_entity_poly.pdbx_seq_one_letter_code
_entity_poly.pdbx_strand_id
1 'polypeptide(L)'
;MRRASMKAVLLQGNEACAKGALAAGCRFYAGYPITPSSEIMEFMAREVPRLGGVFIQMEDESASLGAVIGASLAGVKSMTATSGPGFSVMQEHIGFACMTEVPCVIVDVMRGGPSTGLATQPSQADVMQARWGTHGDHPIIVLAPSSVQECFELTAKAFNLAERYRTPVIVITDAIVGQMREEVTLPEADMEIEVRPQPTVPPEEFLPYGDPGNCVPAMPAFGDGYRYHVTGLYHDVHGFPTTQSGEIDFLIRRLFSKICQASQHLQWFDSWYEHSETMVIAYGCVARSALRAVREVREKGLDVGLTKLKVLWPFMDATISGVLDNCRRVLVPEMNFGQISREVERVNQGRCEILTLNKVDGTALTPPEIVRKLEEIHS
;
A
#
# COMPACT_ATOMS: atom_id res chain seq x y z
N MET A 1 -34.28 8.35 18.20
CA MET A 1 -33.02 8.02 17.51
C MET A 1 -32.40 6.79 18.17
N ARG A 2 -32.59 5.61 17.59
CA ARG A 2 -31.83 4.42 18.01
C ARG A 2 -30.39 4.65 17.54
N ARG A 3 -29.43 4.69 18.47
CA ARG A 3 -28.00 4.60 18.13
C ARG A 3 -27.82 3.27 17.39
N ALA A 4 -27.45 3.34 16.12
CA ALA A 4 -27.15 2.16 15.34
C ALA A 4 -25.91 1.47 15.97
N SER A 5 -26.02 0.18 16.27
CA SER A 5 -25.06 -0.56 17.09
C SER A 5 -23.95 -1.14 16.21
N MET A 6 -22.84 -0.41 16.07
CA MET A 6 -21.62 -0.89 15.43
C MET A 6 -21.25 -2.31 15.92
N LYS A 7 -20.97 -3.22 14.98
CA LYS A 7 -20.64 -4.62 15.31
C LYS A 7 -19.13 -4.77 15.52
N ALA A 8 -18.73 -4.81 16.78
CA ALA A 8 -17.40 -5.21 17.18
C ALA A 8 -17.19 -6.72 16.95
N VAL A 9 -16.09 -7.08 16.30
CA VAL A 9 -15.69 -8.47 16.07
C VAL A 9 -14.20 -8.66 16.34
N LEU A 10 -13.82 -9.82 16.87
CA LEU A 10 -12.41 -10.16 17.03
C LEU A 10 -11.88 -10.75 15.71
N LEU A 11 -10.89 -10.10 15.09
CA LEU A 11 -10.30 -10.54 13.82
C LEU A 11 -8.79 -10.55 13.89
N GLN A 12 -8.18 -11.44 13.09
CA GLN A 12 -6.75 -11.38 12.77
C GLN A 12 -6.49 -10.33 11.68
N GLY A 13 -5.31 -9.70 11.65
CA GLY A 13 -4.93 -8.71 10.63
C GLY A 13 -5.17 -9.17 9.19
N ASN A 14 -4.72 -10.38 8.86
CA ASN A 14 -4.93 -11.02 7.57
C ASN A 14 -6.42 -11.25 7.25
N GLU A 15 -7.22 -11.69 8.24
CA GLU A 15 -8.67 -11.83 8.08
C GLU A 15 -9.36 -10.47 7.86
N ALA A 16 -8.89 -9.43 8.56
CA ALA A 16 -9.40 -8.07 8.43
C ALA A 16 -9.06 -7.47 7.05
N CYS A 17 -7.85 -7.73 6.54
CA CYS A 17 -7.44 -7.38 5.18
C CYS A 17 -8.36 -8.03 4.14
N ALA A 18 -8.57 -9.35 4.22
CA ALA A 18 -9.47 -10.07 3.33
C ALA A 18 -10.91 -9.52 3.40
N LYS A 19 -11.42 -9.23 4.60
CA LYS A 19 -12.73 -8.60 4.77
C LYS A 19 -12.83 -7.20 4.16
N GLY A 20 -11.79 -6.38 4.30
CA GLY A 20 -11.71 -5.06 3.68
C GLY A 20 -11.78 -5.15 2.16
N ALA A 21 -11.09 -6.13 1.57
CA ALA A 21 -11.15 -6.40 0.13
C ALA A 21 -12.56 -6.79 -0.33
N LEU A 22 -13.21 -7.73 0.37
CA LEU A 22 -14.57 -8.16 0.01
C LEU A 22 -15.58 -7.02 0.15
N ALA A 23 -15.45 -6.20 1.18
CA ALA A 23 -16.28 -5.01 1.42
C ALA A 23 -16.11 -3.96 0.32
N ALA A 24 -14.91 -3.82 -0.25
CA ALA A 24 -14.65 -2.93 -1.39
C ALA A 24 -15.08 -3.51 -2.76
N GLY A 25 -15.70 -4.69 -2.77
CA GLY A 25 -16.24 -5.32 -3.98
C GLY A 25 -15.28 -6.28 -4.69
N CYS A 26 -14.20 -6.73 -4.03
CA CYS A 26 -13.33 -7.76 -4.61
C CYS A 26 -14.11 -9.04 -4.91
N ARG A 27 -14.01 -9.55 -6.14
CA ARG A 27 -14.68 -10.78 -6.60
C ARG A 27 -13.75 -11.73 -7.34
N PHE A 28 -12.46 -11.43 -7.42
CA PHE A 28 -11.48 -12.35 -7.96
C PHE A 28 -10.23 -12.40 -7.08
N TYR A 29 -9.80 -13.60 -6.74
CA TYR A 29 -8.54 -13.84 -6.04
C TYR A 29 -7.76 -14.93 -6.75
N ALA A 30 -6.50 -14.65 -7.07
CA ALA A 30 -5.53 -15.67 -7.47
C ALA A 30 -4.27 -15.51 -6.64
N GLY A 31 -3.73 -16.61 -6.13
CA GLY A 31 -2.57 -16.55 -5.22
C GLY A 31 -1.84 -17.88 -5.07
N TYR A 32 -0.62 -17.80 -4.54
CA TYR A 32 0.21 -18.94 -4.17
C TYR A 32 0.47 -18.93 -2.65
N PRO A 33 0.35 -20.05 -1.93
CA PRO A 33 0.50 -20.06 -0.48
C PRO A 33 1.92 -19.69 -0.03
N ILE A 34 2.03 -18.65 0.81
CA ILE A 34 3.30 -18.23 1.42
C ILE A 34 3.07 -17.63 2.81
N THR A 35 3.76 -18.13 3.83
CA THR A 35 3.76 -17.55 5.18
C THR A 35 4.36 -16.14 5.14
N PRO A 36 3.83 -15.14 5.86
CA PRO A 36 2.67 -15.15 6.75
C PRO A 36 1.41 -14.55 6.10
N SER A 37 1.18 -14.78 4.80
CA SER A 37 0.03 -14.24 4.06
C SER A 37 -1.10 -15.27 3.83
N SER A 38 -0.85 -16.55 4.08
CA SER A 38 -1.76 -17.66 3.76
C SER A 38 -3.16 -17.52 4.36
N GLU A 39 -3.32 -16.90 5.52
CA GLU A 39 -4.64 -16.71 6.14
C GLU A 39 -5.55 -15.79 5.30
N ILE A 40 -4.98 -14.87 4.50
CA ILE A 40 -5.74 -14.08 3.51
C ILE A 40 -6.30 -15.04 2.45
N MET A 41 -5.43 -15.88 1.89
CA MET A 41 -5.80 -16.84 0.85
C MET A 41 -6.86 -17.83 1.34
N GLU A 42 -6.70 -18.40 2.54
CA GLU A 42 -7.68 -19.32 3.14
C GLU A 42 -9.05 -18.64 3.33
N PHE A 43 -9.06 -17.40 3.80
CA PHE A 43 -10.29 -16.63 3.96
C PHE A 43 -10.96 -16.37 2.61
N MET A 44 -10.18 -15.94 1.60
CA MET A 44 -10.67 -15.64 0.26
C MET A 44 -11.18 -16.89 -0.47
N ALA A 45 -10.52 -18.05 -0.30
CA ALA A 45 -10.95 -19.33 -0.83
C ALA A 45 -12.36 -19.71 -0.37
N ARG A 46 -12.69 -19.38 0.88
CA ARG A 46 -14.00 -19.65 1.46
C ARG A 46 -15.06 -18.64 1.06
N GLU A 47 -14.73 -17.34 1.09
CA GLU A 47 -15.73 -16.28 0.97
C GLU A 47 -15.96 -15.78 -0.46
N VAL A 48 -14.94 -15.73 -1.32
CA VAL A 48 -15.09 -15.23 -2.69
C VAL A 48 -16.13 -16.03 -3.48
N PRO A 49 -16.11 -17.39 -3.49
CA PRO A 49 -17.11 -18.17 -4.20
C PRO A 49 -18.54 -17.99 -3.65
N ARG A 50 -18.68 -17.75 -2.33
CA ARG A 50 -19.98 -17.50 -1.69
C ARG A 50 -20.60 -16.18 -2.14
N LEU A 51 -19.76 -15.22 -2.56
CA LEU A 51 -20.17 -13.93 -3.10
C LEU A 51 -20.26 -13.93 -4.63
N GLY A 52 -20.25 -15.11 -5.26
CA GLY A 52 -20.32 -15.27 -6.72
C GLY A 52 -19.05 -14.92 -7.48
N GLY A 53 -17.93 -14.74 -6.76
CA GLY A 53 -16.62 -14.51 -7.35
C GLY A 53 -15.86 -15.79 -7.67
N VAL A 54 -14.61 -15.63 -8.13
CA VAL A 54 -13.71 -16.74 -8.47
C VAL A 54 -12.46 -16.70 -7.59
N PHE A 55 -12.12 -17.86 -7.03
CA PHE A 55 -10.86 -18.09 -6.33
C PHE A 55 -10.03 -19.12 -7.11
N ILE A 56 -8.75 -18.86 -7.29
CA ILE A 56 -7.82 -19.79 -7.92
C ILE A 56 -6.52 -19.86 -7.11
N GLN A 57 -6.10 -21.06 -6.72
CA GLN A 57 -4.72 -21.27 -6.29
C GLN A 57 -3.88 -21.48 -7.55
N MET A 58 -2.94 -20.58 -7.81
CA MET A 58 -2.04 -20.69 -8.95
C MET A 58 -0.80 -21.51 -8.58
N GLU A 59 -0.02 -21.86 -9.59
CA GLU A 59 1.22 -22.65 -9.50
C GLU A 59 2.39 -21.88 -8.89
N ASP A 60 2.40 -20.54 -9.04
CA ASP A 60 3.39 -19.62 -8.46
C ASP A 60 2.84 -18.18 -8.37
N GLU A 61 3.64 -17.27 -7.80
CA GLU A 61 3.28 -15.86 -7.67
C GLU A 61 3.23 -15.08 -9.00
N SER A 62 3.95 -15.52 -10.02
CA SER A 62 3.91 -14.90 -11.36
C SER A 62 2.56 -15.15 -12.02
N ALA A 63 2.13 -16.41 -12.05
CA ALA A 63 0.83 -16.84 -12.53
C ALA A 63 -0.30 -16.19 -11.70
N SER A 64 -0.11 -16.05 -10.39
CA SER A 64 -1.04 -15.34 -9.49
C SER A 64 -1.33 -13.92 -9.94
N LEU A 65 -0.29 -13.09 -10.09
CA LEU A 65 -0.51 -11.69 -10.47
C LEU A 65 -0.95 -11.55 -11.94
N GLY A 66 -0.47 -12.42 -12.84
CA GLY A 66 -0.97 -12.49 -14.22
C GLY A 66 -2.47 -12.75 -14.30
N ALA A 67 -2.99 -13.71 -13.53
CA ALA A 67 -4.42 -13.99 -13.45
C ALA A 67 -5.22 -12.82 -12.85
N VAL A 68 -4.68 -12.16 -11.82
CA VAL A 68 -5.29 -10.96 -11.20
C VAL A 68 -5.42 -9.82 -12.22
N ILE A 69 -4.37 -9.55 -13.00
CA ILE A 69 -4.38 -8.53 -14.05
C ILE A 69 -5.40 -8.88 -15.14
N GLY A 70 -5.41 -10.14 -15.61
CA GLY A 70 -6.39 -10.62 -16.58
C GLY A 70 -7.84 -10.48 -16.11
N ALA A 71 -8.11 -10.82 -14.85
CA ALA A 71 -9.42 -10.64 -14.25
C ALA A 71 -9.82 -9.15 -14.17
N SER A 72 -8.87 -8.27 -13.83
CA SER A 72 -9.15 -6.83 -13.81
C SER A 72 -9.45 -6.27 -15.20
N LEU A 73 -8.77 -6.76 -16.24
CA LEU A 73 -9.09 -6.43 -17.65
C LEU A 73 -10.50 -6.90 -18.05
N ALA A 74 -10.99 -8.00 -17.45
CA ALA A 74 -12.36 -8.46 -17.61
C ALA A 74 -13.38 -7.71 -16.71
N GLY A 75 -12.98 -6.62 -16.06
CA GLY A 75 -13.87 -5.71 -15.34
C GLY A 75 -14.13 -6.05 -13.89
N VAL A 76 -13.49 -7.07 -13.32
CA VAL A 76 -13.68 -7.43 -11.90
C VAL A 76 -12.57 -6.87 -11.00
N LYS A 77 -12.94 -6.41 -9.81
CA LYS A 77 -11.97 -6.05 -8.78
C LYS A 77 -11.24 -7.31 -8.31
N SER A 78 -9.92 -7.33 -8.50
CA SER A 78 -9.08 -8.50 -8.27
C SER A 78 -7.92 -8.19 -7.31
N MET A 79 -7.46 -9.21 -6.58
CA MET A 79 -6.29 -9.10 -5.73
C MET A 79 -5.49 -10.41 -5.60
N THR A 80 -4.28 -10.26 -5.09
CA THR A 80 -3.43 -11.34 -4.55
C THR A 80 -2.85 -10.92 -3.21
N ALA A 81 -2.38 -11.89 -2.43
CA ALA A 81 -1.54 -11.67 -1.25
C ALA A 81 -0.26 -12.51 -1.35
N THR A 82 0.84 -11.98 -0.81
CA THR A 82 2.16 -12.60 -0.84
C THR A 82 3.05 -12.09 0.30
N SER A 83 4.34 -12.43 0.26
CA SER A 83 5.40 -11.92 1.13
C SER A 83 6.67 -11.70 0.28
N GLY A 84 7.72 -11.07 0.83
CA GLY A 84 8.95 -10.66 0.13
C GLY A 84 9.45 -11.55 -1.03
N PRO A 85 9.62 -12.89 -0.88
CA PRO A 85 10.04 -13.74 -2.00
C PRO A 85 9.06 -13.76 -3.18
N GLY A 86 7.77 -13.96 -2.90
CA GLY A 86 6.73 -13.94 -3.91
C GLY A 86 6.52 -12.54 -4.49
N PHE A 87 6.65 -11.51 -3.65
CA PHE A 87 6.64 -10.12 -4.08
C PHE A 87 7.78 -9.81 -5.08
N SER A 88 8.94 -10.44 -4.91
CA SER A 88 10.05 -10.36 -5.86
C SER A 88 9.71 -11.00 -7.22
N VAL A 89 9.03 -12.15 -7.20
CA VAL A 89 8.57 -12.84 -8.43
C VAL A 89 7.49 -12.03 -9.16
N MET A 90 6.67 -11.27 -8.43
CA MET A 90 5.62 -10.44 -9.00
C MET A 90 6.11 -9.14 -9.67
N GLN A 91 7.38 -8.73 -9.48
CA GLN A 91 7.83 -7.39 -9.91
C GLN A 91 7.66 -7.10 -11.41
N GLU A 92 7.86 -8.11 -12.27
CA GLU A 92 7.62 -7.96 -13.71
C GLU A 92 6.14 -7.63 -14.00
N HIS A 93 5.22 -8.35 -13.37
CA HIS A 93 3.78 -8.15 -13.52
C HIS A 93 3.30 -6.85 -12.87
N ILE A 94 3.93 -6.39 -11.78
CA ILE A 94 3.66 -5.06 -11.21
C ILE A 94 4.00 -3.97 -12.23
N GLY A 95 5.18 -4.07 -12.86
CA GLY A 95 5.59 -3.15 -13.93
C GLY A 95 4.62 -3.18 -15.11
N PHE A 96 4.18 -4.38 -15.52
CA PHE A 96 3.17 -4.56 -16.55
C PHE A 96 1.83 -3.90 -16.18
N ALA A 97 1.33 -4.08 -14.95
CA ALA A 97 0.10 -3.45 -14.47
C ALA A 97 0.20 -1.92 -14.42
N CYS A 98 1.37 -1.37 -14.04
CA CYS A 98 1.64 0.06 -14.09
C CYS A 98 1.60 0.59 -15.54
N MET A 99 2.32 -0.07 -16.46
CA MET A 99 2.39 0.32 -17.88
C MET A 99 1.01 0.25 -18.55
N THR A 100 0.24 -0.79 -18.25
CA THR A 100 -1.08 -1.03 -18.86
C THR A 100 -2.22 -0.34 -18.12
N GLU A 101 -1.93 0.35 -17.02
CA GLU A 101 -2.90 1.05 -16.18
C GLU A 101 -4.03 0.13 -15.71
N VAL A 102 -3.68 -1.10 -15.33
CA VAL A 102 -4.63 -2.10 -14.84
C VAL A 102 -4.72 -2.02 -13.33
N PRO A 103 -5.91 -1.72 -12.77
CA PRO A 103 -6.07 -1.62 -11.33
C PRO A 103 -6.17 -2.99 -10.68
N CYS A 104 -5.38 -3.22 -9.64
CA CYS A 104 -5.46 -4.40 -8.80
C CYS A 104 -4.86 -4.10 -7.43
N VAL A 105 -5.16 -4.93 -6.44
CA VAL A 105 -4.59 -4.81 -5.10
C VAL A 105 -3.62 -5.95 -4.82
N ILE A 106 -2.44 -5.62 -4.32
CA ILE A 106 -1.40 -6.57 -3.94
C ILE A 106 -1.13 -6.38 -2.46
N VAL A 107 -1.33 -7.43 -1.67
CA VAL A 107 -0.98 -7.40 -0.24
C VAL A 107 0.38 -8.04 -0.05
N ASP A 108 1.34 -7.29 0.47
CA ASP A 108 2.64 -7.80 0.88
C ASP A 108 2.69 -7.86 2.41
N VAL A 109 2.69 -9.08 2.96
CA VAL A 109 2.84 -9.32 4.39
C VAL A 109 4.32 -9.61 4.67
N MET A 110 5.06 -8.55 4.99
CA MET A 110 6.51 -8.57 5.13
C MET A 110 6.97 -9.54 6.23
N ARG A 111 8.03 -10.30 5.91
CA ARG A 111 8.72 -11.23 6.80
C ARG A 111 10.24 -11.08 6.66
N GLY A 112 11.01 -11.70 7.54
CA GLY A 112 12.47 -11.60 7.50
C GLY A 112 13.05 -12.07 6.16
N GLY A 113 13.77 -11.18 5.47
CA GLY A 113 14.60 -11.48 4.30
C GLY A 113 16.09 -11.36 4.61
N PRO A 114 16.98 -11.31 3.61
CA PRO A 114 16.71 -11.48 2.18
C PRO A 114 16.51 -12.96 1.79
N SER A 115 16.12 -13.22 0.54
CA SER A 115 15.83 -14.58 0.03
C SER A 115 14.76 -15.27 0.91
N THR A 116 14.89 -16.57 1.22
CA THR A 116 13.98 -17.26 2.14
C THR A 116 13.89 -16.58 3.51
N GLY A 117 15.03 -16.06 3.97
CA GLY A 117 15.19 -15.37 5.25
C GLY A 117 14.57 -16.10 6.45
N LEU A 118 13.91 -15.33 7.32
CA LEU A 118 13.22 -15.81 8.51
C LEU A 118 11.72 -15.89 8.23
N ALA A 119 11.27 -17.00 7.66
CA ALA A 119 9.90 -17.15 7.14
C ALA A 119 8.77 -16.92 8.18
N THR A 120 9.06 -17.06 9.47
CA THR A 120 8.10 -16.90 10.57
C THR A 120 8.34 -15.65 11.41
N GLN A 121 9.36 -14.86 11.09
CA GLN A 121 9.71 -13.68 11.85
C GLN A 121 9.38 -12.40 11.09
N PRO A 122 8.93 -11.34 11.80
CA PRO A 122 8.58 -10.08 11.19
C PRO A 122 9.78 -9.29 10.67
N SER A 123 9.50 -8.41 9.72
CA SER A 123 10.41 -7.45 9.12
C SER A 123 9.61 -6.32 8.49
N GLN A 124 10.28 -5.20 8.21
CA GLN A 124 9.74 -4.10 7.41
C GLN A 124 10.68 -3.74 6.24
N ALA A 125 11.39 -4.73 5.71
CA ALA A 125 12.48 -4.53 4.75
C ALA A 125 12.06 -4.49 3.27
N ASP A 126 10.78 -4.62 2.95
CA ASP A 126 10.29 -4.67 1.56
C ASP A 126 9.77 -3.29 1.07
N VAL A 127 9.81 -2.25 1.93
CA VAL A 127 9.27 -0.90 1.64
C VAL A 127 9.87 -0.26 0.39
N MET A 128 11.19 -0.38 0.20
CA MET A 128 11.88 0.13 -0.99
C MET A 128 11.63 -0.76 -2.21
N GLN A 129 11.46 -2.07 -2.03
CA GLN A 129 11.06 -2.94 -3.13
C GLN A 129 9.66 -2.59 -3.63
N ALA A 130 8.76 -2.17 -2.73
CA ALA A 130 7.42 -1.73 -3.10
C ALA A 130 7.40 -0.46 -3.96
N ARG A 131 8.50 0.31 -3.97
CA ARG A 131 8.66 1.51 -4.82
C ARG A 131 9.59 1.32 -6.01
N TRP A 132 10.64 0.53 -5.86
CA TRP A 132 11.76 0.45 -6.80
C TRP A 132 12.06 -0.98 -7.26
N GLY A 133 11.19 -1.95 -6.93
CA GLY A 133 11.43 -3.36 -7.23
C GLY A 133 11.28 -3.71 -8.71
N THR A 134 10.41 -3.02 -9.44
CA THR A 134 10.22 -3.24 -10.88
C THR A 134 11.15 -2.35 -11.71
N HIS A 135 11.44 -2.79 -12.93
CA HIS A 135 12.33 -2.10 -13.85
C HIS A 135 11.63 -0.91 -14.51
N GLY A 136 12.41 0.14 -14.83
CA GLY A 136 11.90 1.34 -15.48
C GLY A 136 11.17 2.30 -14.53
N ASP A 137 10.90 3.49 -15.05
CA ASP A 137 10.24 4.56 -14.30
C ASP A 137 8.74 4.28 -14.19
N HIS A 138 8.25 4.18 -12.96
CA HIS A 138 6.83 3.98 -12.70
C HIS A 138 6.40 4.69 -11.40
N PRO A 139 5.16 5.19 -11.33
CA PRO A 139 4.56 5.58 -10.08
C PRO A 139 3.83 4.39 -9.43
N ILE A 140 3.64 4.45 -8.11
CA ILE A 140 2.92 3.43 -7.35
C ILE A 140 2.31 4.06 -6.10
N ILE A 141 1.21 3.47 -5.64
CA ILE A 141 0.57 3.81 -4.36
C ILE A 141 0.79 2.65 -3.40
N VAL A 142 1.32 2.94 -2.21
CA VAL A 142 1.58 1.96 -1.15
C VAL A 142 1.03 2.45 0.19
N LEU A 143 0.12 1.66 0.76
CA LEU A 143 -0.50 1.90 2.06
C LEU A 143 0.08 0.97 3.13
N ALA A 144 0.30 1.47 4.34
CA ALA A 144 0.92 0.72 5.43
C ALA A 144 0.04 0.73 6.70
N PRO A 145 -0.80 -0.29 6.95
CA PRO A 145 -1.58 -0.39 8.17
C PRO A 145 -0.70 -0.67 9.40
N SER A 146 -1.05 -0.07 10.52
CA SER A 146 -0.41 -0.28 11.83
C SER A 146 -1.32 -1.00 12.85
N SER A 147 -2.52 -1.42 12.46
CA SER A 147 -3.47 -2.14 13.32
C SER A 147 -4.38 -3.05 12.50
N VAL A 148 -5.08 -3.98 13.16
CA VAL A 148 -6.04 -4.87 12.48
C VAL A 148 -7.21 -4.05 11.92
N GLN A 149 -7.65 -3.00 12.62
CA GLN A 149 -8.66 -2.06 12.11
C GLN A 149 -8.19 -1.40 10.81
N GLU A 150 -6.94 -0.94 10.76
CA GLU A 150 -6.37 -0.33 9.56
C GLU A 150 -6.14 -1.33 8.43
N CYS A 151 -5.86 -2.61 8.72
CA CYS A 151 -5.83 -3.64 7.67
C CYS A 151 -7.18 -3.74 6.94
N PHE A 152 -8.29 -3.62 7.66
CA PHE A 152 -9.62 -3.57 7.02
C PHE A 152 -9.80 -2.28 6.21
N GLU A 153 -9.59 -1.12 6.84
CA GLU A 153 -9.89 0.18 6.25
C GLU A 153 -8.99 0.54 5.06
N LEU A 154 -7.67 0.32 5.20
CA LEU A 154 -6.71 0.67 4.16
C LEU A 154 -6.77 -0.31 2.99
N THR A 155 -7.08 -1.59 3.21
CA THR A 155 -7.32 -2.51 2.08
C THR A 155 -8.57 -2.12 1.30
N ALA A 156 -9.66 -1.73 1.96
CA ALA A 156 -10.83 -1.23 1.25
C ALA A 156 -10.52 0.05 0.46
N LYS A 157 -9.79 1.00 1.07
CA LYS A 157 -9.31 2.21 0.39
C LYS A 157 -8.37 1.88 -0.78
N ALA A 158 -7.53 0.85 -0.67
CA ALA A 158 -6.61 0.44 -1.73
C ALA A 158 -7.36 0.09 -3.02
N PHE A 159 -8.48 -0.64 -2.93
CA PHE A 159 -9.33 -0.91 -4.09
C PHE A 159 -9.91 0.37 -4.69
N ASN A 160 -10.36 1.31 -3.87
CA ASN A 160 -10.89 2.57 -4.37
C ASN A 160 -9.81 3.40 -5.08
N LEU A 161 -8.60 3.45 -4.52
CA LEU A 161 -7.45 4.11 -5.15
C LEU A 161 -7.04 3.42 -6.45
N ALA A 162 -7.04 2.08 -6.48
CA ALA A 162 -6.71 1.31 -7.66
C ALA A 162 -7.68 1.66 -8.80
N GLU A 163 -8.99 1.56 -8.55
CA GLU A 163 -10.03 1.87 -9.53
C GLU A 163 -10.00 3.34 -9.96
N ARG A 164 -9.88 4.28 -9.01
CA ARG A 164 -9.88 5.73 -9.28
C ARG A 164 -8.71 6.15 -10.15
N TYR A 165 -7.52 5.62 -9.89
CA TYR A 165 -6.29 6.03 -10.56
C TYR A 165 -5.78 5.01 -11.58
N ARG A 166 -6.53 3.96 -11.87
CA ARG A 166 -6.16 2.90 -12.82
C ARG A 166 -4.70 2.46 -12.66
N THR A 167 -4.37 1.95 -11.49
CA THR A 167 -3.00 1.55 -11.14
C THR A 167 -3.01 0.39 -10.15
N PRO A 168 -2.01 -0.49 -10.13
CA PRO A 168 -1.83 -1.39 -9.01
C PRO A 168 -1.62 -0.57 -7.71
N VAL A 169 -2.19 -1.05 -6.61
CA VAL A 169 -2.00 -0.48 -5.27
C VAL A 169 -1.52 -1.57 -4.33
N ILE A 170 -0.46 -1.27 -3.58
CA ILE A 170 0.13 -2.20 -2.63
C ILE A 170 -0.36 -1.87 -1.22
N VAL A 171 -0.81 -2.88 -0.49
CA VAL A 171 -1.00 -2.82 0.96
C VAL A 171 0.15 -3.57 1.59
N ILE A 172 1.07 -2.84 2.21
CA ILE A 172 2.28 -3.40 2.81
C ILE A 172 2.12 -3.46 4.33
N THR A 173 1.99 -4.66 4.87
CA THR A 173 1.88 -4.91 6.32
C THR A 173 3.06 -5.77 6.76
N ASP A 174 3.26 -5.92 8.06
CA ASP A 174 4.26 -6.85 8.61
C ASP A 174 3.60 -8.07 9.26
N ALA A 175 4.38 -9.14 9.46
CA ALA A 175 3.90 -10.37 10.07
C ALA A 175 3.25 -10.17 11.46
N ILE A 176 3.68 -9.15 12.23
CA ILE A 176 3.08 -8.86 13.55
C ILE A 176 1.64 -8.38 13.35
N VAL A 177 1.46 -7.30 12.57
CA VAL A 177 0.12 -6.74 12.32
C VAL A 177 -0.77 -7.74 11.59
N GLY A 178 -0.22 -8.47 10.62
CA GLY A 178 -0.95 -9.48 9.85
C GLY A 178 -1.45 -10.65 10.70
N GLN A 179 -0.69 -11.07 11.72
CA GLN A 179 -1.02 -12.27 12.52
C GLN A 179 -1.61 -11.98 13.90
N MET A 180 -1.53 -10.74 14.40
CA MET A 180 -2.17 -10.37 15.65
C MET A 180 -3.70 -10.29 15.52
N ARG A 181 -4.40 -10.46 16.65
CA ARG A 181 -5.86 -10.35 16.75
C ARG A 181 -6.26 -9.15 17.60
N GLU A 182 -7.20 -8.35 17.09
CA GLU A 182 -7.77 -7.21 17.80
C GLU A 182 -9.28 -7.12 17.56
N GLU A 183 -9.93 -6.32 18.39
CA GLU A 183 -11.30 -5.88 18.13
C GLU A 183 -11.30 -4.95 16.90
N VAL A 184 -12.14 -5.28 15.93
CA VAL A 184 -12.40 -4.48 14.73
C VAL A 184 -13.86 -4.06 14.74
N THR A 185 -14.07 -2.77 14.55
CA THR A 185 -15.40 -2.21 14.34
C THR A 185 -15.69 -2.21 12.85
N LEU A 186 -16.59 -3.09 12.42
CA LEU A 186 -17.03 -3.15 11.03
C LEU A 186 -18.12 -2.10 10.75
N PRO A 187 -18.09 -1.44 9.59
CA PRO A 187 -19.15 -0.51 9.21
C PRO A 187 -20.49 -1.25 9.06
N GLU A 188 -21.58 -0.60 9.47
CA GLU A 188 -22.94 -1.16 9.29
C GLU A 188 -23.47 -0.98 7.88
N ALA A 189 -23.05 0.09 7.20
CA ALA A 189 -23.41 0.38 5.82
C ALA A 189 -22.33 -0.14 4.87
N ASP A 190 -22.74 -0.39 3.63
CA ASP A 190 -21.79 -0.69 2.55
C ASP A 190 -20.76 0.43 2.44
N MET A 191 -19.50 0.05 2.27
CA MET A 191 -18.42 1.00 2.08
C MET A 191 -18.59 1.73 0.75
N GLU A 192 -18.00 2.92 0.63
CA GLU A 192 -17.88 3.57 -0.67
C GLU A 192 -17.10 2.65 -1.62
N ILE A 193 -17.71 2.29 -2.75
CA ILE A 193 -17.12 1.43 -3.78
C ILE A 193 -16.85 2.31 -4.99
N GLU A 194 -15.57 2.60 -5.24
CA GLU A 194 -15.18 3.27 -6.48
C GLU A 194 -15.33 2.30 -7.66
N VAL A 195 -15.77 2.81 -8.81
CA VAL A 195 -15.76 2.09 -10.08
C VAL A 195 -14.84 2.85 -11.02
N ARG A 196 -13.90 2.15 -11.67
CA ARG A 196 -13.00 2.80 -12.65
C ARG A 196 -13.77 3.53 -13.75
N PRO A 197 -13.23 4.63 -14.30
CA PRO A 197 -13.93 5.41 -15.33
C PRO A 197 -14.32 4.55 -16.53
N GLN A 198 -15.58 4.68 -16.97
CA GLN A 198 -16.13 3.99 -18.14
C GLN A 198 -16.18 4.91 -19.34
N PRO A 199 -16.05 4.39 -20.57
CA PRO A 199 -16.13 5.20 -21.78
C PRO A 199 -17.52 5.82 -21.92
N THR A 200 -17.55 7.10 -22.30
CA THR A 200 -18.78 7.88 -22.54
C THR A 200 -19.03 8.17 -24.02
N VAL A 201 -18.14 7.69 -24.89
CA VAL A 201 -18.17 7.86 -26.35
C VAL A 201 -18.45 6.53 -27.03
N PRO A 202 -18.97 6.52 -28.28
CA PRO A 202 -19.12 5.30 -29.07
C PRO A 202 -17.79 4.55 -29.28
N PRO A 203 -17.80 3.23 -29.50
CA PRO A 203 -16.59 2.43 -29.69
C PRO A 203 -15.63 2.92 -30.78
N GLU A 204 -16.15 3.52 -31.85
CA GLU A 204 -15.39 4.10 -32.96
C GLU A 204 -14.55 5.34 -32.58
N GLU A 205 -14.92 6.04 -31.50
CA GLU A 205 -14.24 7.24 -31.02
C GLU A 205 -13.39 6.98 -29.77
N PHE A 206 -13.38 5.74 -29.27
CA PHE A 206 -12.73 5.39 -28.01
C PHE A 206 -11.20 5.39 -28.12
N LEU A 207 -10.56 6.17 -27.25
CA LEU A 207 -9.10 6.22 -27.08
C LEU A 207 -8.72 5.59 -25.73
N PRO A 208 -8.23 4.34 -25.68
CA PRO A 208 -7.99 3.61 -24.43
C PRO A 208 -6.94 4.23 -23.51
N TYR A 209 -6.02 5.02 -24.08
CA TYR A 209 -4.93 5.69 -23.37
C TYR A 209 -4.90 7.21 -23.63
N GLY A 210 -5.98 7.76 -24.19
CA GLY A 210 -6.15 9.21 -24.37
C GLY A 210 -6.43 9.91 -23.05
N ASP A 211 -5.82 11.08 -22.81
CA ASP A 211 -6.02 11.83 -21.56
C ASP A 211 -7.32 12.64 -21.60
N PRO A 212 -8.31 12.38 -20.72
CA PRO A 212 -9.53 13.17 -20.64
C PRO A 212 -9.35 14.48 -19.84
N GLY A 213 -8.13 14.81 -19.40
CA GLY A 213 -7.76 16.02 -18.66
C GLY A 213 -7.39 15.79 -17.19
N ASN A 214 -7.53 14.56 -16.70
CA ASN A 214 -7.18 14.16 -15.32
C ASN A 214 -6.14 13.02 -15.28
N CYS A 215 -5.52 12.71 -16.43
CA CYS A 215 -4.55 11.63 -16.62
C CYS A 215 -5.08 10.20 -16.44
N VAL A 216 -6.39 10.00 -16.16
CA VAL A 216 -7.01 8.69 -15.96
C VAL A 216 -7.96 8.37 -17.13
N PRO A 217 -7.50 7.65 -18.17
CA PRO A 217 -8.35 7.24 -19.28
C PRO A 217 -9.47 6.29 -18.83
N ALA A 218 -10.55 6.21 -19.60
CA ALA A 218 -11.58 5.21 -19.37
C ALA A 218 -11.13 3.78 -19.68
N MET A 219 -11.68 2.80 -18.96
CA MET A 219 -11.34 1.38 -19.05
C MET A 219 -12.60 0.51 -19.06
N PRO A 220 -13.14 0.20 -20.25
CA PRO A 220 -14.20 -0.80 -20.39
C PRO A 220 -13.68 -2.19 -20.08
N ALA A 221 -14.56 -3.13 -19.73
CA ALA A 221 -14.17 -4.52 -19.60
C ALA A 221 -14.01 -5.16 -20.99
N PHE A 222 -13.15 -6.17 -21.09
CA PHE A 222 -13.14 -7.04 -22.26
C PHE A 222 -14.49 -7.73 -22.42
N GLY A 223 -15.13 -7.50 -23.58
CA GLY A 223 -16.47 -7.99 -23.88
C GLY A 223 -17.55 -6.91 -23.94
N ASP A 224 -17.27 -5.69 -23.45
CA ASP A 224 -18.23 -4.57 -23.41
C ASP A 224 -18.45 -3.87 -24.76
N GLY A 225 -17.89 -4.42 -25.85
CA GLY A 225 -18.02 -3.88 -27.20
C GLY A 225 -16.95 -2.85 -27.59
N TYR A 226 -16.09 -2.44 -26.66
CA TYR A 226 -14.92 -1.60 -26.94
C TYR A 226 -13.70 -2.46 -27.29
N ARG A 227 -12.95 -2.05 -28.32
CA ARG A 227 -11.74 -2.74 -28.76
C ARG A 227 -10.53 -1.90 -28.42
N TYR A 228 -9.60 -2.47 -27.69
CA TYR A 228 -8.33 -1.84 -27.37
C TYR A 228 -7.25 -2.90 -27.19
N HIS A 229 -6.00 -2.48 -27.38
CA HIS A 229 -4.83 -3.34 -27.25
C HIS A 229 -4.14 -3.07 -25.92
N VAL A 230 -3.69 -4.12 -25.24
CA VAL A 230 -3.00 -4.05 -23.96
C VAL A 230 -1.61 -4.63 -24.15
N THR A 231 -0.58 -3.83 -23.89
CA THR A 231 0.81 -4.23 -24.14
C THR A 231 1.75 -3.62 -23.11
N GLY A 232 2.81 -4.37 -22.77
CA GLY A 232 3.89 -3.89 -21.91
C GLY A 232 4.90 -3.00 -22.64
N LEU A 233 4.77 -2.85 -23.96
CA LEU A 233 5.56 -1.91 -24.74
C LEU A 233 5.05 -0.48 -24.51
N TYR A 234 5.92 0.50 -24.75
CA TYR A 234 5.47 1.86 -25.00
C TYR A 234 4.40 1.84 -26.09
N HIS A 235 3.29 2.53 -25.84
CA HIS A 235 2.15 2.53 -26.73
C HIS A 235 1.58 3.93 -26.93
N ASP A 236 0.98 4.14 -28.09
CA ASP A 236 0.25 5.36 -28.40
C ASP A 236 -1.10 5.43 -27.66
N VAL A 237 -1.87 6.49 -27.89
CA VAL A 237 -3.18 6.71 -27.27
C VAL A 237 -4.23 5.64 -27.68
N HIS A 238 -3.97 4.90 -28.75
CA HIS A 238 -4.81 3.80 -29.24
C HIS A 238 -4.40 2.44 -28.66
N GLY A 239 -3.27 2.36 -27.95
CA GLY A 239 -2.73 1.15 -27.35
C GLY A 239 -1.79 0.36 -28.25
N PHE A 240 -1.43 0.87 -29.43
CA PHE A 240 -0.49 0.20 -30.33
C PHE A 240 0.95 0.53 -29.96
N PRO A 241 1.88 -0.44 -30.06
CA PRO A 241 3.28 -0.20 -29.76
C PRO A 241 3.87 0.95 -30.58
N THR A 242 4.67 1.80 -29.92
CA THR A 242 5.30 2.96 -30.55
C THR A 242 6.78 3.10 -30.17
N THR A 243 7.54 3.70 -31.08
CA THR A 243 8.92 4.13 -30.88
C THR A 243 9.08 5.65 -31.03
N GLN A 244 7.97 6.38 -31.21
CA GLN A 244 8.00 7.82 -31.40
C GLN A 244 8.25 8.53 -30.07
N SER A 245 9.31 9.36 -30.01
CA SER A 245 9.75 10.00 -28.78
C SER A 245 8.67 10.87 -28.11
N GLY A 246 7.83 11.55 -28.89
CA GLY A 246 6.77 12.40 -28.35
C GLY A 246 5.64 11.61 -27.67
N GLU A 247 5.27 10.46 -28.22
CA GLU A 247 4.25 9.58 -27.64
C GLU A 247 4.78 8.89 -26.38
N ILE A 248 6.05 8.50 -26.37
CA ILE A 248 6.73 7.93 -25.21
C ILE A 248 6.80 8.94 -24.05
N ASP A 249 7.26 10.17 -24.32
CA ASP A 249 7.34 11.21 -23.30
C ASP A 249 5.95 11.55 -22.74
N PHE A 250 4.94 11.67 -23.60
CA PHE A 250 3.56 11.87 -23.18
C PHE A 250 3.06 10.74 -22.26
N LEU A 251 3.23 9.47 -22.67
CA LEU A 251 2.77 8.33 -21.89
C LEU A 251 3.40 8.32 -20.49
N ILE A 252 4.73 8.40 -20.40
CA ILE A 252 5.43 8.34 -19.12
C ILE A 252 5.05 9.53 -18.24
N ARG A 253 5.04 10.75 -18.77
CA ARG A 253 4.65 11.93 -17.99
C ARG A 253 3.20 11.85 -17.51
N ARG A 254 2.27 11.32 -18.32
CA ARG A 254 0.88 11.12 -17.92
C ARG A 254 0.76 10.13 -16.77
N LEU A 255 1.43 8.97 -16.87
CA LEU A 255 1.45 7.97 -15.81
C LEU A 255 1.94 8.58 -14.49
N PHE A 256 3.06 9.30 -14.50
CA PHE A 256 3.58 9.97 -13.31
C PHE A 256 2.63 11.07 -12.81
N SER A 257 2.13 11.92 -13.71
CA SER A 257 1.23 13.03 -13.35
C SER A 257 -0.03 12.54 -12.65
N LYS A 258 -0.58 11.40 -13.09
CA LYS A 258 -1.73 10.73 -12.46
C LYS A 258 -1.55 10.54 -10.96
N ILE A 259 -0.39 10.04 -10.54
CA ILE A 259 -0.11 9.75 -9.12
C ILE A 259 0.48 10.95 -8.39
N CYS A 260 1.29 11.78 -9.06
CA CYS A 260 1.81 13.03 -8.50
C CYS A 260 0.68 14.01 -8.15
N GLN A 261 -0.34 14.14 -9.00
CA GLN A 261 -1.53 14.96 -8.69
C GLN A 261 -2.31 14.36 -7.51
N ALA A 262 -2.44 13.03 -7.46
CA ALA A 262 -3.08 12.33 -6.34
C ALA A 262 -2.33 12.49 -5.01
N SER A 263 -1.01 12.73 -5.03
CA SER A 263 -0.17 12.79 -3.82
C SER A 263 -0.66 13.79 -2.76
N GLN A 264 -1.31 14.88 -3.20
CA GLN A 264 -1.91 15.88 -2.30
C GLN A 264 -3.05 15.30 -1.46
N HIS A 265 -3.79 14.34 -2.01
CA HIS A 265 -4.88 13.65 -1.35
C HIS A 265 -4.45 12.38 -0.61
N LEU A 266 -3.18 11.97 -0.77
CA LEU A 266 -2.57 10.79 -0.15
C LEU A 266 -1.67 11.15 1.03
N GLN A 267 -1.94 12.28 1.70
CA GLN A 267 -1.27 12.71 2.93
C GLN A 267 -1.94 12.08 4.16
N TRP A 268 -2.03 10.75 4.22
CA TRP A 268 -2.73 10.05 5.30
C TRP A 268 -1.77 9.66 6.43
N PHE A 269 -1.98 10.24 7.61
CA PHE A 269 -1.21 9.97 8.81
C PHE A 269 -2.10 10.12 10.05
N ASP A 270 -1.62 9.63 11.19
CA ASP A 270 -2.11 10.06 12.51
C ASP A 270 -0.95 10.69 13.27
N SER A 271 -1.25 11.64 14.14
CA SER A 271 -0.26 12.40 14.90
C SER A 271 -0.61 12.49 16.38
N TRP A 272 0.42 12.55 17.22
CA TRP A 272 0.32 12.80 18.65
C TRP A 272 1.41 13.78 19.06
N TYR A 273 1.03 14.81 19.81
CA TYR A 273 1.93 15.88 20.27
C TYR A 273 2.69 16.52 19.08
N GLU A 274 1.96 17.12 18.13
CA GLU A 274 2.50 17.65 16.85
C GLU A 274 3.57 18.74 16.99
N HIS A 275 3.61 19.42 18.14
CA HIS A 275 4.59 20.47 18.45
C HIS A 275 5.52 19.98 19.56
N SER A 276 6.52 19.19 19.17
CA SER A 276 7.50 18.61 20.10
C SER A 276 8.93 18.89 19.64
N GLU A 277 9.85 19.11 20.57
CA GLU A 277 11.29 19.23 20.28
C GLU A 277 11.81 18.02 19.48
N THR A 278 11.40 16.81 19.87
CA THR A 278 11.74 15.57 19.13
C THR A 278 10.49 14.93 18.54
N MET A 279 10.50 14.61 17.26
CA MET A 279 9.41 13.88 16.60
C MET A 279 9.82 12.46 16.24
N VAL A 280 8.98 11.47 16.55
CA VAL A 280 9.15 10.10 16.05
C VAL A 280 8.36 9.94 14.76
N ILE A 281 8.96 9.38 13.71
CA ILE A 281 8.26 9.03 12.46
C ILE A 281 8.30 7.51 12.30
N ALA A 282 7.12 6.87 12.24
CA ALA A 282 7.03 5.41 12.19
C ALA A 282 5.82 4.93 11.37
N TYR A 283 5.83 3.66 10.98
CA TYR A 283 4.75 2.98 10.25
C TYR A 283 4.66 1.50 10.65
N GLY A 284 3.61 0.80 10.21
CA GLY A 284 3.40 -0.62 10.52
C GLY A 284 3.35 -0.89 12.03
N CYS A 285 3.78 -2.07 12.48
CA CYS A 285 3.83 -2.43 13.90
C CYS A 285 4.66 -1.46 14.76
N VAL A 286 5.76 -0.93 14.23
CA VAL A 286 6.69 -0.06 14.97
C VAL A 286 6.02 1.21 15.46
N ALA A 287 5.05 1.75 14.71
CA ALA A 287 4.28 2.91 15.13
C ALA A 287 3.53 2.70 16.45
N ARG A 288 3.12 1.46 16.74
CA ARG A 288 2.44 1.11 18.00
C ARG A 288 3.42 1.13 19.17
N SER A 289 4.59 0.53 18.98
CA SER A 289 5.66 0.55 19.98
C SER A 289 6.13 1.98 20.25
N ALA A 290 6.27 2.77 19.19
CA ALA A 290 6.62 4.19 19.26
C ALA A 290 5.57 4.98 20.05
N LEU A 291 4.26 4.80 19.79
CA LEU A 291 3.20 5.49 20.52
C LEU A 291 3.26 5.19 22.03
N ARG A 292 3.51 3.94 22.42
CA ARG A 292 3.68 3.58 23.83
C ARG A 292 4.92 4.24 24.42
N ALA A 293 6.05 4.20 23.72
CA ALA A 293 7.30 4.82 24.18
C ALA A 293 7.15 6.34 24.35
N VAL A 294 6.52 7.01 23.37
CA VAL A 294 6.24 8.46 23.39
C VAL A 294 5.41 8.85 24.61
N ARG A 295 4.35 8.09 24.91
CA ARG A 295 3.55 8.33 26.13
C ARG A 295 4.37 8.17 27.41
N GLU A 296 5.23 7.16 27.48
CA GLU A 296 6.06 6.91 28.65
C GLU A 296 7.11 8.00 28.88
N VAL A 297 7.81 8.46 27.83
CA VAL A 297 8.79 9.55 27.98
C VAL A 297 8.12 10.89 28.25
N ARG A 298 6.89 11.10 27.76
CA ARG A 298 6.06 12.26 28.09
C ARG A 298 5.69 12.31 29.57
N GLU A 299 5.37 11.17 30.18
CA GLU A 299 5.17 11.07 31.63
C GLU A 299 6.43 11.43 32.43
N LYS A 300 7.62 11.22 31.85
CA LYS A 300 8.93 11.63 32.40
C LYS A 300 9.29 13.09 32.10
N GLY A 301 8.42 13.85 31.41
CA GLY A 301 8.61 15.26 31.10
C GLY A 301 9.40 15.56 29.82
N LEU A 302 9.70 14.55 28.99
CA LEU A 302 10.39 14.73 27.71
C LEU A 302 9.43 15.24 26.62
N ASP A 303 9.89 16.20 25.81
CA ASP A 303 9.09 16.82 24.75
C ASP A 303 9.16 16.03 23.43
N VAL A 304 8.43 14.91 23.38
CA VAL A 304 8.46 13.97 22.24
C VAL A 304 7.07 13.76 21.62
N GLY A 305 6.99 13.81 20.29
CA GLY A 305 5.78 13.54 19.53
C GLY A 305 5.90 12.33 18.59
N LEU A 306 4.82 11.99 17.92
CA LEU A 306 4.75 10.90 16.95
C LEU A 306 3.95 11.31 15.72
N THR A 307 4.50 11.04 14.54
CA THR A 307 3.78 11.01 13.27
C THR A 307 3.78 9.57 12.74
N LYS A 308 2.61 8.96 12.68
CA LYS A 308 2.40 7.61 12.13
C LYS A 308 1.97 7.70 10.68
N LEU A 309 2.76 7.12 9.78
CA LEU A 309 2.47 7.10 8.35
C LEU A 309 1.45 5.99 8.01
N LYS A 310 0.44 6.31 7.19
CA LYS A 310 -0.47 5.33 6.58
C LYS A 310 -0.23 5.14 5.09
N VAL A 311 0.42 6.11 4.45
CA VAL A 311 0.89 6.07 3.06
C VAL A 311 2.41 6.13 3.08
N LEU A 312 3.06 5.21 2.37
CA LEU A 312 4.51 5.24 2.18
C LEU A 312 4.87 5.79 0.81
N TRP A 313 4.08 5.46 -0.22
CA TRP A 313 4.30 5.89 -1.59
C TRP A 313 2.99 6.36 -2.22
N PRO A 314 2.96 7.50 -2.95
CA PRO A 314 4.03 8.51 -3.03
C PRO A 314 4.39 9.05 -1.64
N PHE A 315 5.67 9.38 -1.42
CA PHE A 315 6.12 9.83 -0.10
C PHE A 315 5.43 11.15 0.27
N MET A 316 5.10 11.31 1.55
CA MET A 316 4.26 12.41 2.03
C MET A 316 5.07 13.70 2.26
N ASP A 317 5.78 14.17 1.22
CA ASP A 317 6.73 15.28 1.28
C ASP A 317 6.15 16.53 1.99
N ALA A 318 4.88 16.89 1.71
CA ALA A 318 4.23 18.05 2.32
C ALA A 318 4.03 17.87 3.84
N THR A 319 3.49 16.73 4.26
CA THR A 319 3.32 16.40 5.69
C THR A 319 4.65 16.34 6.41
N ILE A 320 5.61 15.61 5.83
CA ILE A 320 6.92 15.42 6.44
C ILE A 320 7.66 16.75 6.53
N SER A 321 7.60 17.60 5.50
CA SER A 321 8.12 18.97 5.55
C SER A 321 7.56 19.75 6.74
N GLY A 322 6.24 19.71 6.94
CA GLY A 322 5.59 20.39 8.07
C GLY A 322 6.04 19.87 9.44
N VAL A 323 6.29 18.57 9.57
CA VAL A 323 6.84 17.98 10.81
C VAL A 323 8.27 18.48 11.05
N LEU A 324 9.11 18.44 10.01
CA LEU A 324 10.53 18.82 10.08
C LEU A 324 10.72 20.30 10.42
N ASP A 325 9.83 21.18 9.94
CA ASP A 325 9.89 22.62 10.23
C ASP A 325 9.60 22.96 11.70
N ASN A 326 8.99 22.04 12.45
CA ASN A 326 8.49 22.27 13.82
C ASN A 326 9.21 21.45 14.89
N CYS A 327 10.32 20.77 14.56
CA CYS A 327 11.08 19.97 15.51
C CYS A 327 12.59 20.19 15.37
N ARG A 328 13.33 19.93 16.44
CA ARG A 328 14.79 20.01 16.44
C ARG A 328 15.43 18.70 15.96
N ARG A 329 14.79 17.57 16.26
CA ARG A 329 15.28 16.23 15.97
C ARG A 329 14.14 15.31 15.56
N VAL A 330 14.44 14.36 14.69
CA VAL A 330 13.52 13.28 14.32
C VAL A 330 14.17 11.94 14.61
N LEU A 331 13.44 11.04 15.27
CA LEU A 331 13.82 9.64 15.39
C LEU A 331 12.97 8.80 14.44
N VAL A 332 13.62 8.02 13.58
CA VAL A 332 12.97 7.07 12.68
C VAL A 332 13.31 5.64 13.11
N PRO A 333 12.47 5.00 13.95
CA PRO A 333 12.63 3.61 14.32
C PRO A 333 12.06 2.69 13.23
N GLU A 334 12.83 1.69 12.79
CA GLU A 334 12.42 0.77 11.73
C GLU A 334 12.85 -0.67 12.01
N MET A 335 12.04 -1.64 11.58
CA MET A 335 12.42 -3.06 11.52
C MET A 335 13.11 -3.40 10.18
N ASN A 336 14.05 -2.55 9.77
CA ASN A 336 14.89 -2.67 8.60
C ASN A 336 16.17 -1.83 8.83
N PHE A 337 17.02 -1.66 7.82
CA PHE A 337 18.27 -0.90 7.92
C PHE A 337 18.17 0.57 7.46
N GLY A 338 17.06 1.24 7.76
CA GLY A 338 16.81 2.65 7.48
C GLY A 338 16.32 2.88 6.05
N GLN A 339 15.10 2.43 5.72
CA GLN A 339 14.49 2.65 4.41
C GLN A 339 13.70 3.96 4.38
N ILE A 340 12.73 4.14 5.28
CA ILE A 340 11.96 5.38 5.38
C ILE A 340 12.82 6.52 5.92
N SER A 341 13.79 6.23 6.81
CA SER A 341 14.68 7.27 7.34
C SER A 341 15.43 8.03 6.25
N ARG A 342 15.75 7.39 5.13
CA ARG A 342 16.42 8.02 3.98
C ARG A 342 15.49 8.95 3.20
N GLU A 343 14.20 8.62 3.10
CA GLU A 343 13.22 9.52 2.51
C GLU A 343 12.93 10.72 3.40
N VAL A 344 12.88 10.50 4.72
CA VAL A 344 12.80 11.59 5.69
C VAL A 344 14.02 12.51 5.54
N GLU A 345 15.23 11.96 5.43
CA GLU A 345 16.47 12.74 5.22
C GLU A 345 16.45 13.49 3.88
N ARG A 346 15.95 12.86 2.79
CA ARG A 346 15.77 13.52 1.48
C ARG A 346 14.89 14.78 1.60
N VAL A 347 13.81 14.70 2.37
CA VAL A 347 12.93 15.84 2.61
C VAL A 347 13.57 16.82 3.60
N ASN A 348 14.28 16.35 4.62
CA ASN A 348 14.89 17.16 5.68
C ASN A 348 15.74 18.32 5.17
N GLN A 349 16.64 18.09 4.21
CA GLN A 349 17.53 19.13 3.67
C GLN A 349 18.29 19.92 4.76
N GLY A 350 18.62 19.26 5.88
CA GLY A 350 19.37 19.85 6.99
C GLY A 350 18.54 20.73 7.95
N ARG A 351 17.21 20.68 7.89
CA ARG A 351 16.32 21.46 8.78
C ARG A 351 16.40 21.03 10.24
N CYS A 352 16.49 19.73 10.48
CA CYS A 352 16.59 19.14 11.82
C CYS A 352 17.54 17.93 11.83
N GLU A 353 17.90 17.44 13.01
CA GLU A 353 18.76 16.27 13.15
C GLU A 353 17.96 14.97 12.94
N ILE A 354 18.33 14.14 11.95
CA ILE A 354 17.69 12.84 11.72
C ILE A 354 18.48 11.72 12.39
N LEU A 355 17.80 10.99 13.27
CA LEU A 355 18.32 9.88 14.05
C LEU A 355 17.58 8.59 13.68
N THR A 356 18.27 7.46 13.74
CA THR A 356 17.71 6.16 13.40
C THR A 356 17.77 5.18 14.56
N LEU A 357 16.81 4.26 14.60
CA LEU A 357 16.82 3.09 15.47
C LEU A 357 16.40 1.87 14.65
N ASN A 358 17.40 1.17 14.14
CA ASN A 358 17.21 0.08 13.18
C ASN A 358 17.34 -1.27 13.87
N LYS A 359 16.36 -2.16 13.66
CA LYS A 359 16.38 -3.52 14.18
C LYS A 359 16.13 -4.54 13.08
N VAL A 360 17.03 -5.52 12.97
CA VAL A 360 17.07 -6.46 11.83
C VAL A 360 17.23 -7.92 12.28
N ASP A 361 16.94 -8.22 13.55
CA ASP A 361 17.13 -9.54 14.16
C ASP A 361 15.90 -10.45 14.08
N GLY A 362 14.85 -10.02 13.37
CA GLY A 362 13.58 -10.75 13.26
C GLY A 362 12.68 -10.62 14.49
N THR A 363 13.00 -9.75 15.44
CA THR A 363 12.12 -9.51 16.60
C THR A 363 11.50 -8.11 16.55
N ALA A 364 10.36 -7.95 17.21
CA ALA A 364 9.68 -6.66 17.29
C ALA A 364 10.60 -5.60 17.92
N LEU A 365 10.57 -4.38 17.37
CA LEU A 365 11.14 -3.23 18.08
C LEU A 365 10.21 -2.86 19.25
N THR A 366 10.71 -2.98 20.47
CA THR A 366 9.89 -2.86 21.68
C THR A 366 9.84 -1.42 22.21
N PRO A 367 8.79 -1.04 22.96
CA PRO A 367 8.74 0.28 23.58
C PRO A 367 9.97 0.61 24.46
N PRO A 368 10.49 -0.29 25.32
CA PRO A 368 11.68 0.02 26.13
C PRO A 368 12.94 0.34 25.31
N GLU A 369 13.13 -0.27 24.14
CA GLU A 369 14.24 0.05 23.24
C GLU A 369 14.11 1.48 22.68
N ILE A 370 12.90 1.88 22.29
CA ILE A 370 12.60 3.23 21.81
C ILE A 370 12.72 4.25 22.95
N VAL A 371 12.21 3.94 24.15
CA VAL A 371 12.34 4.79 25.34
C VAL A 371 13.80 5.06 25.66
N ARG A 372 14.65 4.02 25.72
CA ARG A 372 16.08 4.17 26.00
C ARG A 372 16.74 5.09 24.97
N LYS A 373 16.43 4.89 23.69
CA LYS A 373 16.97 5.74 22.62
C LYS A 373 16.53 7.20 22.77
N LEU A 374 15.26 7.44 23.11
CA LEU A 374 14.74 8.79 23.35
C LEU A 374 15.37 9.46 24.58
N GLU A 375 15.61 8.71 25.66
CA GLU A 375 16.30 9.21 26.85
C GLU A 375 17.76 9.56 26.55
N GLU A 376 18.48 8.73 25.78
CA GLU A 376 19.84 9.02 25.31
C GLU A 376 19.90 10.31 24.49
N ILE A 377 18.87 10.59 23.69
CA ILE A 377 18.79 11.80 22.85
C ILE A 377 18.57 13.08 23.68
N HIS A 378 17.88 12.97 24.83
CA HIS A 378 17.55 14.12 25.69
C HIS A 378 18.46 14.27 26.92
N SER A 379 19.43 13.36 27.08
CA SER A 379 20.49 13.47 28.07
C SER A 379 21.57 14.43 27.58
#